data_AF-A0A1H7M250-F1
#
_entry.id   AF-A0A1H7M250-F1
#
_cell.length_a   1.000
_cell.length_b   1.000
_cell.length_c   1.000
_cell.angle_alpha   90.00
_cell.angle_beta   90.00
_cell.angle_gamma   90.00
#
_symmetry.space_group_name_H-M   'P 1'
#
loop_
_entity.id
_entity.type
_entity.pdbx_description
1 polymer ?
#
loop_
_entity_poly.entity_id
_entity_poly.type
_entity_poly.pdbx_seq_one_letter_code
_entity_poly.pdbx_strand_id
1 'polypeptide(L)'
;MFAQFFGGYLLHKKLVTSEDLTQAFEDKKHTRMRLGVLAINAGLMTADQVEHVNITQQSVDKRFGDLAVELGYVTEEQVDKLLSQQPTEYLLLGQTLVNNGVLSNAQFEQAINDYKTDNELTDSDLEGSKNESLNKLVTEFYHLEEASNARMLTDYVTMMFKNIIRFIDTDFTPLEAIVIREFDAENLIEQRITGSYDAVTCITADKDVYFEFAKRFAGENFGDITGFENETVGEFLNVVNGLFAVNQSNEGGAELTMTPQQFIQDKKISFEKPAFCIPVVFSFGEVDFIVTAE
;
A
#
# COMPACT_ATOMS: atom_id res chain seq x y z
N MET A 1 1.33 4.54 1.08
CA MET A 1 0.17 3.70 1.41
C MET A 1 -0.93 3.84 0.38
N PHE A 2 -1.46 5.05 0.12
CA PHE A 2 -2.51 5.23 -0.89
C PHE A 2 -2.23 4.63 -2.27
N ALA A 3 -0.99 4.74 -2.78
CA ALA A 3 -0.63 4.11 -4.05
C ALA A 3 -0.75 2.58 -4.00
N GLN A 4 -0.30 1.96 -2.91
CA GLN A 4 -0.35 0.51 -2.74
C GLN A 4 -1.79 0.00 -2.62
N PHE A 5 -2.63 0.66 -1.81
CA PHE A 5 -4.04 0.30 -1.68
C PHE A 5 -4.85 0.61 -2.93
N PHE A 6 -4.54 1.69 -3.65
CA PHE A 6 -5.13 1.93 -4.97
C PHE A 6 -4.73 0.84 -5.98
N GLY A 7 -3.46 0.39 -5.96
CA GLY A 7 -3.02 -0.78 -6.71
C GLY A 7 -3.83 -2.04 -6.37
N GLY A 8 -3.97 -2.35 -5.07
CA GLY A 8 -4.79 -3.47 -4.59
C GLY A 8 -6.25 -3.37 -5.03
N TYR A 9 -6.83 -2.17 -4.99
CA TYR A 9 -8.18 -1.91 -5.50
C TYR A 9 -8.31 -2.21 -6.99
N LEU A 10 -7.37 -1.73 -7.82
CA LEU A 10 -7.35 -2.01 -9.26
C LEU A 10 -7.24 -3.52 -9.55
N LEU A 11 -6.41 -4.23 -8.77
CA LEU A 11 -6.23 -5.68 -8.88
C LEU A 11 -7.53 -6.42 -8.55
N HIS A 12 -8.18 -6.05 -7.44
CA HIS A 12 -9.46 -6.62 -7.03
C HIS A 12 -10.56 -6.40 -8.08
N LYS A 13 -10.63 -5.20 -8.68
CA LYS A 13 -11.55 -4.89 -9.79
C LYS A 13 -11.13 -5.54 -11.13
N LYS A 14 -10.02 -6.29 -11.17
CA LYS A 14 -9.47 -6.97 -12.36
C LYS A 14 -9.14 -6.01 -13.50
N LEU A 15 -8.79 -4.77 -13.16
CA LEU A 15 -8.35 -3.76 -14.13
C LEU A 15 -6.85 -3.90 -14.45
N VAL A 16 -6.10 -4.55 -13.57
CA VAL A 16 -4.66 -4.82 -13.68
C VAL A 16 -4.37 -6.23 -13.16
N THR A 17 -3.23 -6.79 -13.55
CA THR A 17 -2.68 -8.02 -12.97
C THR A 17 -1.61 -7.71 -11.92
N SER A 18 -1.20 -8.71 -11.14
CA SER A 18 -0.08 -8.56 -10.19
C SER A 18 1.22 -8.22 -10.92
N GLU A 19 1.44 -8.77 -12.11
CA GLU A 19 2.61 -8.47 -12.94
C GLU A 19 2.62 -7.00 -13.41
N ASP A 20 1.45 -6.50 -13.87
CA ASP A 20 1.30 -5.10 -14.26
C ASP A 20 1.63 -4.14 -13.10
N LEU A 21 1.18 -4.46 -11.88
CA LEU A 21 1.44 -3.63 -10.70
C LEU A 21 2.90 -3.66 -10.29
N THR A 22 3.53 -4.84 -10.26
CA THR A 22 4.97 -4.97 -9.96
C THR A 22 5.78 -4.12 -10.93
N GLN A 23 5.55 -4.27 -12.24
CA GLN A 23 6.25 -3.47 -13.26
C GLN A 23 5.95 -1.98 -13.10
N ALA A 24 4.69 -1.61 -12.84
CA ALA A 24 4.33 -0.21 -12.65
C ALA A 24 4.99 0.42 -11.41
N PHE A 25 5.17 -0.32 -10.31
CA PHE A 25 5.88 0.19 -9.14
C PHE A 25 7.38 0.41 -9.40
N GLU A 26 8.01 -0.43 -10.22
CA GLU A 26 9.38 -0.23 -10.67
C GLU A 26 9.51 1.00 -11.59
N ASP A 27 8.66 1.06 -12.62
CA ASP A 27 8.66 2.14 -13.63
C ASP A 27 8.26 3.51 -13.05
N LYS A 28 7.46 3.50 -11.98
CA LYS A 28 7.02 4.72 -11.28
C LYS A 28 8.21 5.58 -10.85
N LYS A 29 9.35 4.98 -10.48
CA LYS A 29 10.60 5.68 -10.08
C LYS A 29 11.13 6.61 -11.17
N HIS A 30 10.77 6.37 -12.43
CA HIS A 30 11.20 7.14 -13.59
C HIS A 30 10.06 7.85 -14.32
N THR A 31 8.82 7.69 -13.84
CA THR A 31 7.64 8.25 -14.50
C THR A 31 7.51 9.74 -14.23
N ARG A 32 7.31 10.50 -15.32
CA ARG A 32 6.98 11.92 -15.26
C ARG A 32 5.48 12.10 -15.28
N MET A 33 4.98 12.91 -14.35
CA MET A 33 3.58 13.30 -14.30
C MET A 33 3.19 14.08 -15.56
N ARG A 34 2.06 13.72 -16.20
CA ARG A 34 1.50 14.49 -17.31
C ARG A 34 0.29 15.28 -16.85
N LEU A 35 0.09 16.45 -17.46
CA LEU A 35 -1.00 17.38 -17.08
C LEU A 35 -2.39 16.73 -17.25
N GLY A 36 -2.57 15.86 -18.25
CA GLY A 36 -3.85 15.19 -18.51
C GLY A 36 -4.34 14.35 -17.32
N VAL A 37 -3.49 13.51 -16.73
CA VAL A 37 -3.87 12.68 -15.57
C VAL A 37 -4.14 13.54 -14.34
N LEU A 38 -3.36 14.61 -14.14
CA LEU A 38 -3.63 15.59 -13.07
C LEU A 38 -4.99 16.27 -13.26
N ALA A 39 -5.32 16.68 -14.48
CA ALA A 39 -6.58 17.33 -14.81
C ALA A 39 -7.79 16.40 -14.62
N ILE A 40 -7.64 15.11 -14.95
CA ILE A 40 -8.65 14.07 -14.68
C ILE A 40 -8.88 13.93 -13.18
N ASN A 41 -7.81 13.73 -12.40
CA ASN A 41 -7.95 13.56 -10.95
C ASN A 41 -8.59 14.79 -10.27
N ALA A 42 -8.27 15.99 -10.75
CA ALA A 42 -8.83 17.24 -10.25
C ALA A 42 -10.27 17.52 -10.73
N GLY A 43 -10.85 16.64 -11.56
CA GLY A 43 -12.19 16.83 -12.16
C GLY A 43 -12.28 18.01 -13.12
N LEU A 44 -11.14 18.52 -13.61
CA LEU A 44 -11.07 19.65 -14.52
C LEU A 44 -11.24 19.25 -15.98
N MET A 45 -10.85 18.02 -16.32
CA MET A 45 -11.00 17.46 -17.66
C MET A 45 -11.47 16.01 -17.59
N THR A 46 -12.32 15.59 -18.53
CA THR A 46 -12.64 14.17 -18.70
C THR A 46 -11.57 13.46 -19.51
N ALA A 47 -11.55 12.12 -19.47
CA ALA A 47 -10.65 11.32 -20.31
C ALA A 47 -10.81 11.61 -21.80
N ASP A 48 -12.04 11.80 -22.27
CA ASP A 48 -12.33 12.15 -23.67
C ASP A 48 -11.73 13.52 -24.06
N GLN A 49 -11.79 14.50 -23.15
CA GLN A 49 -11.19 15.81 -23.37
C GLN A 49 -9.65 15.73 -23.41
N VAL A 50 -9.05 14.96 -22.49
CA VAL A 50 -7.60 14.71 -22.49
C VAL A 50 -7.17 14.03 -23.77
N GLU A 51 -7.93 13.05 -24.24
CA GLU A 51 -7.64 12.35 -25.50
C GLU A 51 -7.77 13.28 -26.70
N HIS A 52 -8.80 14.12 -26.74
CA HIS A 52 -8.95 15.12 -27.80
C HIS A 52 -7.78 16.10 -27.85
N VAL A 53 -7.28 16.56 -26.69
CA VAL A 53 -6.06 17.40 -26.63
C VAL A 53 -4.84 16.63 -27.12
N ASN A 54 -4.64 15.38 -26.70
CA ASN A 54 -3.51 14.55 -27.13
C ASN A 54 -3.50 14.34 -28.65
N ILE A 55 -4.64 14.01 -29.25
CA ILE A 55 -4.80 13.84 -30.69
C ILE A 55 -4.51 15.15 -31.42
N THR A 56 -5.08 16.26 -30.93
CA THR A 56 -4.88 17.58 -31.57
C THR A 56 -3.41 17.99 -31.50
N GLN A 57 -2.73 17.72 -30.38
CA GLN A 57 -1.32 18.00 -30.18
C GLN A 57 -0.40 17.24 -31.16
N GLN A 58 -0.81 16.08 -31.68
CA GLN A 58 -0.05 15.37 -32.73
C GLN A 58 0.03 16.15 -34.04
N SER A 59 -0.93 17.06 -34.28
CA SER A 59 -1.03 17.87 -35.51
C SER A 59 -0.59 19.33 -35.32
N VAL A 60 -0.32 19.75 -34.08
CA VAL A 60 -0.03 21.15 -33.73
C VAL A 60 1.14 21.20 -32.75
N ASP A 61 2.19 21.96 -33.07
CA ASP A 61 3.35 22.16 -32.22
C ASP A 61 3.04 23.15 -31.06
N LYS A 62 2.23 22.69 -30.10
CA LYS A 62 1.85 23.42 -28.88
C LYS A 62 1.95 22.53 -27.64
N ARG A 63 2.09 23.15 -26.46
CA ARG A 63 2.06 22.42 -25.19
C ARG A 63 0.64 22.00 -24.86
N PHE A 64 0.51 20.89 -24.13
CA PHE A 64 -0.79 20.33 -23.76
C PHE A 64 -1.67 21.34 -23.01
N GLY A 65 -1.09 22.05 -22.03
CA GLY A 65 -1.82 23.06 -21.23
C GLY A 65 -2.37 24.20 -22.08
N ASP A 66 -1.52 24.81 -22.93
CA ASP A 66 -1.93 25.89 -23.83
C ASP A 66 -3.08 25.45 -24.76
N LEU A 67 -2.96 24.23 -25.31
CA LEU A 67 -3.98 23.67 -26.19
C LEU A 67 -5.29 23.36 -25.45
N ALA A 68 -5.22 22.88 -24.21
CA ALA A 68 -6.39 22.63 -23.39
C ALA A 68 -7.13 23.94 -23.02
N VAL A 69 -6.40 25.05 -22.86
CA VAL A 69 -6.99 26.40 -22.68
C VAL A 69 -7.64 26.89 -23.98
N GLU A 70 -6.97 26.77 -25.11
CA GLU A 70 -7.51 27.18 -26.42
C GLU A 70 -8.79 26.42 -26.79
N LEU A 71 -8.85 25.13 -26.44
CA LEU A 71 -10.04 24.28 -26.64
C LEU A 71 -11.14 24.53 -25.60
N GLY A 72 -10.89 25.38 -24.60
CA GLY A 72 -11.86 25.80 -23.60
C GLY A 72 -12.16 24.76 -22.52
N TYR A 73 -11.26 23.77 -22.32
CA TYR A 73 -11.43 22.74 -21.30
C TYR A 73 -10.97 23.21 -19.91
N VAL A 74 -9.93 24.05 -19.87
CA VAL A 74 -9.36 24.59 -18.63
C VAL A 74 -9.02 26.06 -18.81
N THR A 75 -8.83 26.77 -17.70
CA THR A 75 -8.30 28.14 -17.69
C THR A 75 -6.78 28.14 -17.48
N GLU A 76 -6.10 29.23 -17.85
CA GLU A 76 -4.66 29.39 -17.57
C GLU A 76 -4.35 29.23 -16.07
N GLU A 77 -5.19 29.80 -15.19
CA GLU A 77 -5.06 29.69 -13.73
C GLU A 77 -5.17 28.22 -13.25
N GLN A 78 -6.06 27.44 -13.87
CA GLN A 78 -6.18 26.01 -13.56
C GLN A 78 -4.95 25.23 -14.01
N VAL A 79 -4.39 25.53 -15.18
CA VAL A 79 -3.15 24.92 -15.67
C VAL A 79 -1.98 25.24 -14.73
N ASP A 80 -1.82 26.50 -14.34
CA ASP A 80 -0.77 26.91 -13.41
C ASP A 80 -0.89 26.21 -12.05
N LYS A 81 -2.13 26.07 -11.55
CA LYS A 81 -2.40 25.33 -10.32
C LYS A 81 -1.95 23.87 -10.45
N LEU A 82 -2.33 23.18 -11.52
CA LEU A 82 -1.93 21.78 -11.76
C LEU A 82 -0.40 21.63 -11.89
N LEU A 83 0.27 22.58 -12.55
CA LEU A 83 1.73 22.56 -12.71
C LEU A 83 2.48 22.81 -11.40
N SER A 84 1.87 23.55 -10.47
CA SER A 84 2.44 23.81 -9.13
C SER A 84 2.27 22.63 -8.16
N GLN A 85 1.45 21.64 -8.51
CA GLN A 85 1.14 20.54 -7.61
C GLN A 85 2.26 19.49 -7.52
N GLN A 86 2.59 19.17 -6.27
CA GLN A 86 3.17 17.89 -5.83
C GLN A 86 2.50 16.66 -6.46
N PRO A 87 3.03 15.90 -7.45
CA PRO A 87 2.37 14.66 -7.82
C PRO A 87 2.39 13.69 -6.64
N THR A 88 1.20 13.21 -6.27
CA THR A 88 1.05 12.18 -5.24
C THR A 88 1.42 10.81 -5.80
N GLU A 89 1.84 9.90 -4.92
CA GLU A 89 2.31 8.57 -5.31
C GLU A 89 1.27 7.74 -6.07
N TYR A 90 -0.02 7.87 -5.72
CA TYR A 90 -1.10 7.12 -6.40
C TYR A 90 -1.37 7.66 -7.81
N LEU A 91 -1.21 8.97 -8.03
CA LEU A 91 -1.30 9.55 -9.37
C LEU A 91 -0.13 9.12 -10.23
N LEU A 92 1.07 9.03 -9.66
CA LEU A 92 2.23 8.51 -10.38
C LEU A 92 2.02 7.05 -10.78
N LEU A 93 1.46 6.22 -9.89
CA LEU A 93 1.08 4.85 -10.22
C LEU A 93 0.06 4.82 -11.38
N GLY A 94 -1.03 5.59 -11.28
CA GLY A 94 -2.04 5.67 -12.34
C GLY A 94 -1.47 6.13 -13.68
N GLN A 95 -0.63 7.17 -13.66
CA GLN A 95 0.07 7.66 -14.85
C GLN A 95 1.00 6.60 -15.46
N THR A 96 1.68 5.82 -14.61
CA THR A 96 2.58 4.74 -15.05
C THR A 96 1.78 3.64 -15.74
N LEU A 97 0.68 3.20 -15.14
CA LEU A 97 -0.23 2.20 -15.72
C LEU A 97 -0.82 2.67 -17.06
N VAL A 98 -1.13 3.96 -17.19
CA VAL A 98 -1.57 4.54 -18.48
C VAL A 98 -0.44 4.58 -19.51
N ASN A 99 0.78 4.95 -19.11
CA ASN A 99 1.94 4.98 -20.01
C ASN A 99 2.29 3.58 -20.52
N ASN A 100 2.16 2.57 -19.67
CA ASN A 100 2.44 1.17 -20.00
C ASN A 100 1.33 0.54 -20.86
N GLY A 101 0.22 1.26 -21.10
CA GLY A 101 -0.90 0.78 -21.89
C GLY A 101 -1.79 -0.23 -21.16
N VAL A 102 -1.58 -0.43 -19.85
CA VAL A 102 -2.39 -1.30 -19.00
C VAL A 102 -3.77 -0.68 -18.78
N LEU A 103 -3.81 0.63 -18.52
CA LEU A 103 -5.05 1.40 -18.39
C LEU A 103 -5.17 2.45 -19.50
N SER A 104 -6.38 2.66 -19.99
CA SER A 104 -6.72 3.87 -20.75
C SER A 104 -7.01 5.04 -19.80
N ASN A 105 -6.96 6.28 -20.29
CA ASN A 105 -7.38 7.45 -19.52
C ASN A 105 -8.81 7.32 -18.99
N ALA A 106 -9.71 6.71 -19.77
CA ALA A 106 -11.11 6.49 -19.37
C ALA A 106 -11.23 5.44 -18.25
N GLN A 107 -10.48 4.34 -18.31
CA GLN A 107 -10.43 3.37 -17.22
C GLN A 107 -9.82 3.97 -15.96
N PHE A 108 -8.77 4.78 -16.09
CA PHE A 108 -8.16 5.48 -14.96
C PHE A 108 -9.15 6.47 -14.31
N GLU A 109 -9.83 7.31 -15.11
CA GLU A 109 -10.85 8.26 -14.63
C GLU A 109 -11.96 7.53 -13.85
N GLN A 110 -12.50 6.45 -14.42
CA GLN A 110 -13.53 5.66 -13.76
C GLN A 110 -13.01 5.05 -12.47
N ALA A 111 -11.84 4.40 -12.50
CA ALA A 111 -11.29 3.70 -11.36
C ALA A 111 -10.94 4.63 -10.19
N ILE A 112 -10.42 5.84 -10.45
CA ILE A 112 -10.10 6.79 -9.38
C ILE A 112 -11.38 7.37 -8.76
N ASN A 113 -12.42 7.61 -9.56
CA ASN A 113 -13.71 8.09 -9.06
C ASN A 113 -14.44 7.02 -8.25
N ASP A 114 -14.42 5.77 -8.71
CA ASP A 114 -14.99 4.64 -7.98
C ASP A 114 -14.20 4.39 -6.69
N TYR A 115 -12.88 4.46 -6.71
CA TYR A 115 -12.06 4.31 -5.50
C TYR A 115 -12.36 5.40 -4.45
N LYS A 116 -12.49 6.66 -4.87
CA LYS A 116 -12.89 7.77 -3.98
C LYS A 116 -14.29 7.56 -3.41
N THR A 117 -15.23 7.09 -4.22
CA THR A 117 -16.62 6.88 -3.81
C THR A 117 -16.75 5.69 -2.88
N ASP A 118 -16.19 4.54 -3.26
CA ASP A 118 -16.27 3.27 -2.53
C ASP A 118 -15.64 3.37 -1.13
N ASN A 119 -14.59 4.20 -0.97
CA ASN A 119 -13.89 4.39 0.31
C ASN A 119 -14.24 5.73 1.01
N GLU A 120 -15.22 6.46 0.47
CA GLU A 120 -15.63 7.79 0.95
C GLU A 120 -14.43 8.73 1.22
N LEU A 121 -13.51 8.80 0.24
CA LEU A 121 -12.29 9.61 0.30
C LEU A 121 -12.50 10.92 -0.45
N THR A 122 -12.01 12.01 0.14
CA THR A 122 -11.91 13.30 -0.53
C THR A 122 -10.54 13.49 -1.19
N ASP A 123 -10.41 14.45 -2.10
CA ASP A 123 -9.11 14.81 -2.67
C ASP A 123 -8.11 15.21 -1.56
N SER A 124 -8.58 15.86 -0.50
CA SER A 124 -7.75 16.21 0.65
C SER A 124 -7.25 15.01 1.44
N ASP A 125 -7.99 13.89 1.45
CA ASP A 125 -7.56 12.66 2.11
C ASP A 125 -6.42 12.00 1.35
N LEU A 126 -6.46 12.07 0.02
CA LEU A 126 -5.45 11.49 -0.86
C LEU A 126 -4.18 12.36 -0.97
N GLU A 127 -4.29 13.67 -0.72
CA GLU A 127 -3.17 14.61 -0.69
C GLU A 127 -2.43 14.62 0.66
N GLY A 128 -3.05 14.13 1.75
CA GLY A 128 -2.55 14.25 3.12
C GLY A 128 -2.07 12.96 3.76
N SER A 129 -0.95 13.01 4.50
CA SER A 129 -0.49 11.90 5.36
C SER A 129 -1.20 11.87 6.73
N LYS A 130 -2.52 12.12 6.78
CA LYS A 130 -3.26 12.08 8.06
C LYS A 130 -3.49 10.62 8.48
N ASN A 131 -3.16 10.29 9.72
CA ASN A 131 -3.36 8.95 10.27
C ASN A 131 -4.82 8.49 10.20
N GLU A 132 -5.77 9.40 10.38
CA GLU A 132 -7.20 9.10 10.33
C GLU A 132 -7.63 8.57 8.95
N SER A 133 -7.22 9.24 7.87
CA SER A 133 -7.54 8.81 6.50
C SER A 133 -6.90 7.45 6.16
N LEU A 134 -5.71 7.16 6.69
CA LEU A 134 -5.06 5.85 6.54
C LEU A 134 -5.78 4.75 7.32
N ASN A 135 -6.18 5.01 8.57
CA ASN A 135 -6.93 4.07 9.39
C ASN A 135 -8.29 3.75 8.75
N LYS A 136 -8.98 4.76 8.20
CA LYS A 136 -10.23 4.57 7.45
C LYS A 136 -10.00 3.64 6.25
N LEU A 137 -8.99 3.93 5.43
CA LEU A 137 -8.64 3.12 4.27
C LEU A 137 -8.34 1.66 4.62
N VAL A 138 -7.55 1.42 5.67
CA VAL A 138 -7.23 0.07 6.15
C VAL A 138 -8.49 -0.64 6.66
N THR A 139 -9.35 0.06 7.39
CA THR A 139 -10.58 -0.51 7.95
C THR A 139 -11.55 -0.94 6.85
N GLU A 140 -11.76 -0.08 5.84
CA GLU A 140 -12.61 -0.34 4.67
C GLU A 140 -12.07 -1.50 3.84
N PHE A 141 -10.78 -1.46 3.48
CA PHE A 141 -10.16 -2.44 2.59
C PHE A 141 -10.17 -3.87 3.16
N TYR A 142 -10.03 -4.01 4.48
CA TYR A 142 -10.03 -5.32 5.15
C TYR A 142 -11.33 -5.63 5.88
N HIS A 143 -12.36 -4.79 5.75
CA HIS A 143 -13.64 -4.92 6.44
C HIS A 143 -13.50 -5.19 7.96
N LEU A 144 -12.58 -4.48 8.63
CA LEU A 144 -12.23 -4.74 10.03
C LEU A 144 -13.32 -4.33 11.03
N GLU A 145 -14.34 -3.58 10.61
CA GLU A 145 -15.44 -3.10 11.47
C GLU A 145 -16.20 -4.24 12.16
N GLU A 146 -16.26 -5.42 11.53
CA GLU A 146 -16.94 -6.60 12.05
C GLU A 146 -16.09 -7.38 13.07
N ALA A 147 -14.80 -7.06 13.20
CA ALA A 147 -13.90 -7.76 14.09
C ALA A 147 -14.08 -7.31 15.55
N SER A 148 -14.02 -8.26 16.49
CA SER A 148 -14.17 -7.96 17.94
C SER A 148 -13.12 -6.99 18.49
N ASN A 149 -12.00 -6.84 17.80
CA ASN A 149 -10.89 -5.95 18.15
C ASN A 149 -10.55 -4.98 17.01
N ALA A 150 -11.58 -4.52 16.27
CA ALA A 150 -11.46 -3.68 15.07
C ALA A 150 -10.43 -2.55 15.22
N ARG A 151 -10.55 -1.71 16.27
CA ARG A 151 -9.63 -0.59 16.50
C ARG A 151 -8.16 -1.03 16.61
N MET A 152 -7.91 -2.07 17.41
CA MET A 152 -6.57 -2.60 17.65
C MET A 152 -5.97 -3.13 16.34
N LEU A 153 -6.76 -3.90 15.58
CA LEU A 153 -6.34 -4.45 14.29
C LEU A 153 -6.05 -3.34 13.28
N THR A 154 -6.94 -2.34 13.15
CA THR A 154 -6.72 -1.19 12.27
C THR A 154 -5.44 -0.45 12.62
N ASP A 155 -5.21 -0.15 13.91
CA ASP A 155 -4.02 0.55 14.37
C ASP A 155 -2.75 -0.28 14.09
N TYR A 156 -2.80 -1.58 14.34
CA TYR A 156 -1.68 -2.50 14.11
C TYR A 156 -1.34 -2.63 12.63
N VAL A 157 -2.33 -2.92 11.78
CA VAL A 157 -2.14 -3.08 10.33
C VAL A 157 -1.67 -1.77 9.69
N THR A 158 -2.19 -0.63 10.14
CA THR A 158 -1.70 0.68 9.67
C THR A 158 -0.25 0.91 10.06
N MET A 159 0.14 0.54 11.29
CA MET A 159 1.53 0.61 11.76
C MET A 159 2.44 -0.31 10.95
N MET A 160 2.00 -1.55 10.69
CA MET A 160 2.71 -2.53 9.88
C MET A 160 3.01 -1.96 8.49
N PHE A 161 2.02 -1.47 7.75
CA PHE A 161 2.23 -0.90 6.42
C PHE A 161 3.13 0.34 6.41
N LYS A 162 3.04 1.20 7.43
CA LYS A 162 3.97 2.33 7.58
C LYS A 162 5.43 1.86 7.71
N ASN A 163 5.66 0.79 8.45
CA ASN A 163 7.00 0.25 8.66
C ASN A 163 7.50 -0.56 7.46
N ILE A 164 6.63 -1.24 6.72
CA ILE A 164 6.96 -1.81 5.40
C ILE A 164 7.46 -0.70 4.48
N ILE A 165 6.71 0.40 4.34
CA ILE A 165 7.11 1.56 3.52
C ILE A 165 8.45 2.15 3.99
N ARG A 166 8.65 2.23 5.31
CA ARG A 166 9.82 2.89 5.91
C ARG A 166 11.10 2.06 5.78
N PHE A 167 11.01 0.75 5.93
CA PHE A 167 12.17 -0.11 6.13
C PHE A 167 12.34 -1.20 5.08
N ILE A 168 11.30 -1.52 4.30
CA ILE A 168 11.36 -2.53 3.23
C ILE A 168 11.45 -1.83 1.88
N ASP A 169 10.31 -1.36 1.36
CA ASP A 169 10.21 -0.50 0.17
C ASP A 169 8.71 -0.12 -0.03
N THR A 170 8.42 0.54 -1.15
CA THR A 170 7.10 0.99 -1.60
C THR A 170 6.57 0.20 -2.78
N ASP A 171 7.29 -0.83 -3.24
CA ASP A 171 6.97 -1.66 -4.42
C ASP A 171 6.12 -2.89 -4.05
N PHE A 172 5.02 -2.65 -3.33
CA PHE A 172 4.14 -3.72 -2.87
C PHE A 172 2.67 -3.45 -3.16
N THR A 173 1.90 -4.54 -3.23
CA THR A 173 0.45 -4.54 -3.37
C THR A 173 -0.17 -5.37 -2.24
N PRO A 174 -0.98 -4.77 -1.34
CA PRO A 174 -1.77 -5.53 -0.38
C PRO A 174 -2.87 -6.31 -1.11
N LEU A 175 -3.08 -7.57 -0.71
CA LEU A 175 -4.23 -8.38 -1.13
C LEU A 175 -5.31 -8.40 -0.05
N GLU A 176 -6.49 -8.92 -0.38
CA GLU A 176 -7.56 -9.12 0.61
C GLU A 176 -7.10 -10.02 1.76
N ALA A 177 -7.52 -9.70 2.97
CA ALA A 177 -7.20 -10.52 4.14
C ALA A 177 -8.02 -11.81 4.14
N ILE A 178 -7.40 -12.89 4.60
CA ILE A 178 -8.04 -14.19 4.79
C ILE A 178 -8.11 -14.47 6.29
N VAL A 179 -9.29 -14.85 6.77
CA VAL A 179 -9.46 -15.27 8.17
C VAL A 179 -9.09 -16.74 8.31
N ILE A 180 -8.04 -17.02 9.07
CA ILE A 180 -7.49 -18.37 9.25
C ILE A 180 -7.53 -18.81 10.73
N ARG A 181 -7.43 -20.12 10.95
CA ARG A 181 -7.23 -20.72 12.29
C ARG A 181 -5.96 -21.55 12.39
N GLU A 182 -5.38 -21.87 11.25
CA GLU A 182 -4.17 -22.67 11.13
C GLU A 182 -3.41 -22.23 9.88
N PHE A 183 -2.09 -22.43 9.90
CA PHE A 183 -1.20 -22.11 8.80
C PHE A 183 -0.04 -23.09 8.78
N ASP A 184 0.34 -23.56 7.60
CA ASP A 184 1.52 -24.40 7.41
C ASP A 184 2.72 -23.49 7.13
N ALA A 185 3.60 -23.34 8.12
CA ALA A 185 4.73 -22.43 8.02
C ALA A 185 5.97 -23.15 7.48
N GLU A 186 6.48 -22.70 6.33
CA GLU A 186 7.84 -23.07 5.88
C GLU A 186 8.88 -22.28 6.69
N ASN A 187 8.82 -20.94 6.65
CA ASN A 187 9.60 -20.05 7.51
C ASN A 187 8.67 -19.04 8.15
N LEU A 188 8.60 -19.02 9.49
CA LEU A 188 7.74 -18.10 10.23
C LEU A 188 8.46 -17.56 11.46
N ILE A 189 8.31 -16.25 11.67
CA ILE A 189 8.63 -15.63 12.95
C ILE A 189 7.34 -15.21 13.64
N GLU A 190 7.21 -15.57 14.92
CA GLU A 190 6.10 -15.20 15.80
C GLU A 190 6.62 -14.27 16.90
N GLN A 191 5.80 -13.29 17.28
CA GLN A 191 5.99 -12.55 18.52
C GLN A 191 4.63 -12.24 19.15
N ARG A 192 4.56 -12.39 20.47
CA ARG A 192 3.37 -12.06 21.26
C ARG A 192 3.48 -10.71 21.92
N ILE A 193 2.40 -9.95 21.85
CA ILE A 193 2.16 -8.73 22.61
C ILE A 193 1.25 -9.11 23.77
N THR A 194 1.58 -8.68 24.99
CA THR A 194 0.82 -8.99 26.20
C THR A 194 0.60 -7.74 27.05
N GLY A 195 -0.51 -7.67 27.78
CA GLY A 195 -0.77 -6.60 28.74
C GLY A 195 -2.24 -6.24 28.82
N SER A 196 -2.58 -5.01 28.43
CA SER A 196 -3.98 -4.53 28.40
C SER A 196 -4.87 -5.39 27.50
N TYR A 197 -4.27 -6.01 26.48
CA TYR A 197 -4.82 -7.09 25.68
C TYR A 197 -3.66 -7.93 25.15
N ASP A 198 -3.98 -9.14 24.72
CA ASP A 198 -3.00 -10.07 24.17
C ASP A 198 -3.18 -10.18 22.65
N ALA A 199 -2.07 -10.33 21.93
CA ALA A 199 -2.06 -10.51 20.50
C ALA A 199 -0.88 -11.37 20.06
N VAL A 200 -1.08 -12.12 18.98
CA VAL A 200 -0.03 -12.86 18.30
C VAL A 200 0.15 -12.29 16.91
N THR A 201 1.40 -12.02 16.56
CA THR A 201 1.80 -11.43 15.28
C THR A 201 2.82 -12.34 14.62
N CYS A 202 2.68 -12.57 13.31
CA CYS A 202 3.59 -13.41 12.56
C CYS A 202 3.97 -12.80 11.22
N ILE A 203 5.16 -13.15 10.73
CA ILE A 203 5.58 -12.92 9.35
C ILE A 203 6.04 -14.26 8.78
N THR A 204 5.55 -14.61 7.59
CA THR A 204 5.91 -15.86 6.92
C THR A 204 5.97 -15.68 5.41
N ALA A 205 6.88 -16.43 4.78
CA ALA A 205 7.06 -16.47 3.35
C ALA A 205 7.86 -17.71 2.94
N ASP A 206 7.84 -18.03 1.66
CA ASP A 206 8.74 -19.03 1.06
C ASP A 206 10.20 -18.61 1.26
N LYS A 207 11.10 -19.59 1.32
CA LYS A 207 12.52 -19.39 1.68
C LYS A 207 13.21 -18.22 0.96
N ASP A 208 13.09 -18.17 -0.37
CA ASP A 208 13.78 -17.15 -1.17
C ASP A 208 13.19 -15.75 -0.95
N VAL A 209 11.86 -15.67 -0.77
CA VAL A 209 11.15 -14.42 -0.48
C VAL A 209 11.46 -13.93 0.93
N TYR A 210 11.51 -14.84 1.89
CA TYR A 210 11.87 -14.56 3.28
C TYR A 210 13.29 -13.98 3.38
N PHE A 211 14.24 -14.57 2.64
CA PHE A 211 15.60 -14.07 2.54
C PHE A 211 15.65 -12.66 1.92
N GLU A 212 14.96 -12.42 0.81
CA GLU A 212 14.95 -11.10 0.16
C GLU A 212 14.26 -10.03 1.03
N PHE A 213 13.21 -10.39 1.78
CA PHE A 213 12.59 -9.49 2.76
C PHE A 213 13.59 -9.08 3.84
N ALA A 214 14.28 -10.06 4.43
CA ALA A 214 15.30 -9.84 5.45
C ALA A 214 16.42 -8.92 4.95
N LYS A 215 16.90 -9.18 3.73
CA LYS A 215 17.92 -8.38 3.04
C LYS A 215 17.50 -6.93 2.84
N ARG A 216 16.25 -6.67 2.42
CA ARG A 216 15.75 -5.30 2.27
C ARG A 216 15.73 -4.56 3.60
N PHE A 217 15.30 -5.23 4.67
CA PHE A 217 15.32 -4.65 6.01
C PHE A 217 16.73 -4.31 6.50
N ALA A 218 17.71 -5.20 6.25
CA ALA A 218 19.11 -5.00 6.65
C ALA A 218 19.82 -3.87 5.88
N GLY A 219 19.36 -3.53 4.67
CA GLY A 219 19.92 -2.46 3.85
C GLY A 219 21.38 -2.71 3.44
N GLU A 220 22.20 -1.64 3.44
CA GLU A 220 23.61 -1.68 2.99
C GLU A 220 24.53 -2.59 3.82
N ASN A 221 24.09 -3.08 4.99
CA ASN A 221 24.82 -4.06 5.82
C ASN A 221 24.69 -5.51 5.31
N PHE A 222 24.36 -5.67 4.03
CA PHE A 222 24.02 -6.93 3.36
C PHE A 222 25.05 -8.06 3.49
N GLY A 223 26.33 -7.76 3.73
CA GLY A 223 27.43 -8.72 3.68
C GLY A 223 27.31 -9.92 4.62
N ASP A 224 26.50 -9.83 5.68
CA ASP A 224 26.50 -10.79 6.80
C ASP A 224 25.13 -11.46 7.08
N ILE A 225 24.13 -11.36 6.19
CA ILE A 225 22.77 -11.88 6.52
C ILE A 225 22.58 -13.38 6.27
N THR A 226 23.44 -14.03 5.48
CA THR A 226 23.26 -15.47 5.18
C THR A 226 23.37 -16.29 6.47
N GLY A 227 22.28 -16.98 6.84
CA GLY A 227 22.16 -17.70 8.11
C GLY A 227 21.66 -16.87 9.29
N PHE A 228 21.27 -15.61 9.06
CA PHE A 228 20.68 -14.68 10.03
C PHE A 228 19.34 -14.10 9.55
N GLU A 229 18.68 -14.79 8.61
CA GLU A 229 17.42 -14.35 8.02
C GLU A 229 16.34 -14.23 9.10
N ASN A 230 16.22 -15.24 9.96
CA ASN A 230 15.21 -15.31 11.02
C ASN A 230 15.39 -14.19 12.04
N GLU A 231 16.62 -13.94 12.47
CA GLU A 231 16.96 -12.85 13.37
C GLU A 231 16.58 -11.51 12.72
N THR A 232 16.89 -11.32 11.45
CA THR A 232 16.62 -10.06 10.76
C THR A 232 15.14 -9.80 10.55
N VAL A 233 14.36 -10.79 10.09
CA VAL A 233 12.90 -10.66 9.98
C VAL A 233 12.26 -10.50 11.37
N GLY A 234 12.80 -11.19 12.38
CA GLY A 234 12.37 -11.03 13.76
C GLY A 234 12.63 -9.63 14.30
N GLU A 235 13.77 -9.01 14.01
CA GLU A 235 14.05 -7.61 14.35
C GLU A 235 13.05 -6.66 13.68
N PHE A 236 12.69 -6.88 12.42
CA PHE A 236 11.61 -6.11 11.78
C PHE A 236 10.30 -6.24 12.56
N LEU A 237 9.88 -7.47 12.89
CA LEU A 237 8.65 -7.71 13.66
C LEU A 237 8.70 -7.03 15.04
N ASN A 238 9.87 -7.06 15.71
CA ASN A 238 10.09 -6.37 16.99
C ASN A 238 9.88 -4.87 16.88
N VAL A 239 10.47 -4.26 15.84
CA VAL A 239 10.35 -2.82 15.60
C VAL A 239 8.88 -2.45 15.38
N VAL A 240 8.14 -3.22 14.58
CA VAL A 240 6.70 -3.00 14.35
C VAL A 240 5.92 -3.10 15.65
N ASN A 241 6.09 -4.19 16.40
CA ASN A 241 5.38 -4.44 17.65
C ASN A 241 5.74 -3.41 18.73
N GLY A 242 6.99 -2.99 18.81
CA GLY A 242 7.46 -1.99 19.76
C GLY A 242 6.89 -0.61 19.47
N LEU A 243 6.87 -0.19 18.20
CA LEU A 243 6.23 1.07 17.78
C LEU A 243 4.72 1.04 18.03
N PHE A 244 4.08 -0.10 17.77
CA PHE A 244 2.67 -0.28 18.08
C PHE A 244 2.40 -0.14 19.59
N ALA A 245 3.17 -0.83 20.44
CA ALA A 245 3.03 -0.74 21.89
C ALA A 245 3.20 0.69 22.42
N VAL A 246 4.21 1.42 21.91
CA VAL A 246 4.43 2.84 22.25
C VAL A 246 3.25 3.70 21.83
N ASN A 247 2.69 3.50 20.64
CA ASN A 247 1.54 4.26 20.18
C ASN A 247 0.29 4.00 21.01
N GLN A 248 0.02 2.75 21.34
CA GLN A 248 -1.12 2.36 22.17
C GLN A 248 -1.01 2.95 23.59
N SER A 249 0.20 3.03 24.14
CA SER A 249 0.46 3.72 25.40
C SER A 249 0.22 5.23 25.30
N ASN A 250 0.70 5.88 24.24
CA ASN A 250 0.59 7.33 24.09
C ASN A 250 -0.83 7.81 23.81
N GLU A 251 -1.60 7.07 23.00
CA GLU A 251 -2.92 7.47 22.54
C GLU A 251 -4.06 6.93 23.41
N GLY A 252 -3.88 5.72 23.97
CA GLY A 252 -4.92 5.00 24.72
C GLY A 252 -4.58 4.73 26.18
N GLY A 253 -3.36 5.04 26.63
CA GLY A 253 -2.88 4.69 27.97
C GLY A 253 -2.72 3.18 28.18
N ALA A 254 -2.75 2.38 27.12
CA ALA A 254 -2.61 0.93 27.20
C ALA A 254 -1.15 0.56 27.38
N GLU A 255 -0.83 -0.10 28.49
CA GLU A 255 0.49 -0.67 28.72
C GLU A 255 0.55 -2.05 28.05
N LEU A 256 1.50 -2.19 27.13
CA LEU A 256 1.75 -3.42 26.37
C LEU A 256 3.24 -3.75 26.46
N THR A 257 3.51 -5.05 26.49
CA THR A 257 4.85 -5.63 26.54
C THR A 257 4.97 -6.69 25.45
N MET A 258 6.20 -7.07 25.11
CA MET A 258 6.46 -8.06 24.06
C MET A 258 7.24 -9.22 24.63
N THR A 259 6.87 -10.42 24.21
CA THR A 259 7.68 -11.62 24.43
C THR A 259 8.89 -11.64 23.48
N PRO A 260 9.92 -12.47 23.76
CA PRO A 260 10.96 -12.75 22.78
C PRO A 260 10.35 -13.36 21.49
N GLN A 261 10.95 -13.04 20.34
CA GLN A 261 10.55 -13.63 19.07
C GLN A 261 10.78 -15.15 19.07
N GLN A 262 9.96 -15.89 18.34
CA GLN A 262 10.09 -17.33 18.18
C GLN A 262 10.13 -17.69 16.70
N PHE A 263 11.15 -18.45 16.31
CA PHE A 263 11.27 -19.00 14.97
C PHE A 263 10.60 -20.36 14.87
N ILE A 264 9.77 -20.52 13.84
CA ILE A 264 9.00 -21.73 13.56
C ILE A 264 9.30 -22.13 12.10
N GLN A 265 9.75 -23.36 11.91
CA GLN A 265 10.09 -23.91 10.60
C GLN A 265 9.39 -25.24 10.36
N ASP A 266 8.92 -25.45 9.13
CA ASP A 266 8.29 -26.69 8.65
C ASP A 266 7.23 -27.24 9.61
N LYS A 267 6.38 -26.35 10.14
CA LYS A 267 5.43 -26.69 11.20
C LYS A 267 4.09 -26.01 11.00
N LYS A 268 3.04 -26.77 11.27
CA LYS A 268 1.68 -26.26 11.37
C LYS A 268 1.49 -25.48 12.67
N ILE A 269 1.04 -24.23 12.56
CA ILE A 269 0.62 -23.40 13.68
C ILE A 269 -0.90 -23.34 13.77
N SER A 270 -1.42 -23.09 14.97
CA SER A 270 -2.85 -22.97 15.22
C SER A 270 -3.12 -21.81 16.15
N PHE A 271 -4.19 -21.08 15.88
CA PHE A 271 -4.62 -19.93 16.65
C PHE A 271 -5.90 -20.26 17.42
N GLU A 272 -5.95 -19.86 18.70
CA GLU A 272 -7.14 -20.08 19.53
C GLU A 272 -8.34 -19.29 18.99
N LYS A 273 -8.09 -18.03 18.63
CA LYS A 273 -9.04 -17.13 17.97
C LYS A 273 -8.73 -17.02 16.46
N PRO A 274 -9.70 -16.63 15.62
CA PRO A 274 -9.44 -16.37 14.21
C PRO A 274 -8.34 -15.33 14.04
N ALA A 275 -7.40 -15.59 13.12
CA ALA A 275 -6.32 -14.68 12.76
C ALA A 275 -6.58 -14.07 11.39
N PHE A 276 -6.22 -12.80 11.22
CA PHE A 276 -6.20 -12.12 9.94
C PHE A 276 -4.85 -12.35 9.28
N CYS A 277 -4.84 -13.13 8.20
CA CYS A 277 -3.70 -13.26 7.31
C CYS A 277 -3.82 -12.18 6.23
N ILE A 278 -2.79 -11.35 6.09
CA ILE A 278 -2.72 -10.25 5.14
C ILE A 278 -1.57 -10.55 4.17
N PRO A 279 -1.88 -11.09 2.98
CA PRO A 279 -0.87 -11.31 1.96
C PRO A 279 -0.43 -9.98 1.34
N VAL A 280 0.88 -9.79 1.21
CA VAL A 280 1.47 -8.60 0.60
C VAL A 280 2.44 -9.04 -0.50
N VAL A 281 2.11 -8.68 -1.74
CA VAL A 281 2.92 -9.01 -2.91
C VAL A 281 3.95 -7.92 -3.15
N PHE A 282 5.22 -8.27 -3.05
CA PHE A 282 6.36 -7.43 -3.42
C PHE A 282 6.91 -7.83 -4.79
N SER A 283 7.81 -7.02 -5.35
CA SER A 283 8.56 -7.37 -6.57
C SER A 283 9.40 -8.66 -6.45
N PHE A 284 9.71 -9.11 -5.23
CA PHE A 284 10.48 -10.32 -4.95
C PHE A 284 9.64 -11.50 -4.43
N GLY A 285 8.30 -11.36 -4.37
CA GLY A 285 7.40 -12.44 -3.94
C GLY A 285 6.38 -12.01 -2.88
N GLU A 286 5.59 -12.97 -2.42
CA GLU A 286 4.51 -12.75 -1.45
C GLU A 286 4.99 -13.00 -0.02
N VAL A 287 4.65 -12.07 0.87
CA VAL A 287 4.90 -12.20 2.32
C VAL A 287 3.56 -12.07 3.04
N ASP A 288 3.27 -13.05 3.88
CA ASP A 288 2.07 -13.08 4.70
C ASP A 288 2.35 -12.46 6.07
N PHE A 289 1.55 -11.46 6.41
CA PHE A 289 1.53 -10.85 7.73
C PHE A 289 0.28 -11.31 8.47
N ILE A 290 0.46 -11.98 9.60
CA ILE A 290 -0.65 -12.55 10.37
C ILE A 290 -0.80 -11.81 11.68
N VAL A 291 -2.02 -11.41 12.03
CA VAL A 291 -2.34 -10.82 13.34
C VAL A 291 -3.61 -11.45 13.92
N THR A 292 -3.55 -11.82 15.19
CA THR A 292 -4.73 -12.23 15.95
C THR A 292 -4.73 -11.57 17.31
N ALA A 293 -5.92 -11.20 17.76
CA ALA A 293 -6.15 -10.70 19.10
C ALA A 293 -6.62 -11.87 19.97
N GLU A 294 -5.88 -12.17 21.04
CA GLU A 294 -6.14 -13.29 21.96
C GLU A 294 -7.15 -12.96 23.06
#